data_AF-A0A494YS63-F1
#
_entry.id   AF-A0A494YS63-F1
#
_cell.length_a   1.000
_cell.length_b   1.000
_cell.length_c   1.000
_cell.angle_alpha   90.00
_cell.angle_beta   90.00
_cell.angle_gamma   90.00
#
_symmetry.space_group_name_H-M   'P 1'
#
loop_
_entity.id
_entity.type
_entity.pdbx_description
1 polymer ?
#
loop_
_entity_poly.entity_id
_entity_poly.type
_entity_poly.pdbx_seq_one_letter_code
_entity_poly.pdbx_strand_id
1 'polypeptide(L)'
;MEVTLTATVNDVVTATKQFIVTVKAQTETAAQKAERLATALTDEALGLQNGEPKSAIETTPQLATTAGEDSTIVWTSNNAAITIDSETGAVTLNRPAVGQSDVEVTLTATVNGVVTATKQFTVKVKARTETAAQKAERLVTALTDEALGLQNGEPKTAIETTPQLATTAGEASTIVWTSNNAAITIDSETGAVTLNRPAVGQSDVEVTLTATVNGVVTATKQFTVKVKALSSYTDKTNQITFSKVTLDSQTQTLLISGITNYETGSTFDFSKLIYSNGVTDEYQLKGIYKLELTLEDVNEAGEYFFGYDTLTIKLTDDDFIEIINLDFYNTDIIKALLGWNVNLSNNPAAEVNVNVDIIN
;
A
#
# COMPACT_ATOMS: atom_id res chain seq x y z
N MET A 1 15.19 56.00 -59.75
CA MET A 1 15.60 57.24 -59.07
C MET A 1 16.51 58.01 -59.99
N GLU A 2 16.31 59.31 -60.18
CA GLU A 2 17.21 60.13 -61.00
C GLU A 2 18.23 60.84 -60.10
N VAL A 3 19.50 60.74 -60.44
CA VAL A 3 20.60 61.42 -59.75
C VAL A 3 21.23 62.40 -60.73
N THR A 4 21.32 63.67 -60.34
CA THR A 4 22.02 64.67 -61.13
C THR A 4 23.46 64.77 -60.65
N LEU A 5 24.41 64.41 -61.50
CA LEU A 5 25.84 64.60 -61.26
C LEU A 5 26.28 65.89 -61.94
N THR A 6 27.00 66.76 -61.22
CA THR A 6 27.57 67.99 -61.80
C THR A 6 29.08 67.83 -61.91
N ALA A 7 29.61 67.80 -63.13
CA ALA A 7 31.04 67.93 -63.37
C ALA A 7 31.41 69.41 -63.42
N THR A 8 32.48 69.77 -62.74
CA THR A 8 33.04 71.12 -62.75
C THR A 8 34.48 71.04 -63.22
N VAL A 9 34.84 71.81 -64.24
CA VAL A 9 36.22 71.94 -64.73
C VAL A 9 36.69 73.35 -64.39
N ASN A 10 37.79 73.44 -63.64
CA ASN A 10 38.37 74.70 -63.21
C ASN A 10 39.74 74.88 -63.87
N ASP A 11 39.85 75.93 -64.68
CA ASP A 11 41.12 76.51 -65.13
C ASP A 11 41.06 78.02 -64.86
N VAL A 12 41.52 78.89 -65.78
CA VAL A 12 41.34 80.36 -65.67
C VAL A 12 39.87 80.78 -65.55
N VAL A 13 38.93 79.94 -65.99
CA VAL A 13 37.48 80.10 -65.80
C VAL A 13 36.86 78.76 -65.39
N THR A 14 35.83 78.80 -64.54
CA THR A 14 35.06 77.61 -64.14
C THR A 14 33.93 77.32 -65.12
N ALA A 15 33.84 76.09 -65.60
CA ALA A 15 32.70 75.59 -66.37
C ALA A 15 32.06 74.38 -65.66
N THR A 16 30.73 74.29 -65.70
CA THR A 16 30.00 73.14 -65.16
C THR A 16 29.13 72.47 -66.22
N LYS A 17 28.97 71.15 -66.09
CA LYS A 17 28.07 70.34 -66.89
C LYS A 17 27.32 69.37 -65.99
N GLN A 18 26.00 69.37 -66.12
CA GLN A 18 25.14 68.41 -65.42
C GLN A 18 24.88 67.18 -66.30
N PHE A 19 24.86 66.03 -65.64
CA PHE A 19 24.50 64.73 -66.19
C PHE A 19 23.36 64.17 -65.35
N ILE A 20 22.24 63.84 -65.98
CA ILE A 20 21.14 63.15 -65.32
C ILE A 20 21.37 61.66 -65.53
N VAL A 21 21.50 60.92 -64.43
CA VAL A 21 21.66 59.47 -64.41
C VAL A 21 20.40 58.84 -63.85
N THR A 22 19.71 58.05 -64.66
CA THR A 22 18.56 57.27 -64.22
C THR A 22 19.05 55.95 -63.62
N VAL A 23 18.92 55.80 -62.30
CA VAL A 23 19.15 54.53 -61.61
C VAL A 23 17.87 53.69 -61.70
N LYS A 24 17.93 52.59 -62.45
CA LYS A 24 16.86 51.60 -62.52
C LYS A 24 16.77 50.85 -61.19
N ALA A 25 15.55 50.56 -60.74
CA ALA A 25 15.35 49.67 -59.61
C ALA A 25 15.94 48.30 -59.94
N GLN A 26 16.64 47.69 -58.98
CA GLN A 26 17.10 46.32 -59.12
C GLN A 26 15.88 45.40 -59.16
N THR A 27 15.77 44.58 -60.21
CA THR A 27 14.74 43.54 -60.30
C THR A 27 15.06 42.43 -59.31
N GLU A 28 14.08 42.04 -58.48
CA GLU A 28 14.19 40.87 -57.61
C GLU A 28 14.49 39.63 -58.46
N THR A 29 15.56 38.92 -58.14
CA THR A 29 15.89 37.66 -58.81
C THR A 29 14.96 36.55 -58.31
N ALA A 30 14.78 35.49 -59.10
CA ALA A 30 13.98 34.33 -58.69
C ALA A 30 14.42 33.73 -57.33
N ALA A 31 15.73 33.71 -57.06
CA ALA A 31 16.29 33.23 -55.79
C ALA A 31 15.94 34.16 -54.61
N GLN A 32 16.03 35.49 -54.81
CA GLN A 32 15.61 36.45 -53.80
C GLN A 32 14.12 36.33 -53.48
N LYS A 33 13.27 36.13 -54.51
CA LYS A 33 11.83 35.88 -54.32
C LYS A 33 11.57 34.62 -53.51
N ALA A 34 12.17 33.48 -53.88
CA ALA A 34 11.96 32.22 -53.17
C ALA A 34 12.38 32.32 -51.70
N GLU A 35 13.55 32.92 -51.42
CA GLU A 35 14.06 33.12 -50.06
C GLU A 35 13.16 34.07 -49.25
N ARG A 36 12.69 35.16 -49.86
CA ARG A 36 11.73 36.09 -49.23
C ARG A 36 10.45 35.37 -48.85
N LEU A 37 9.87 34.59 -49.76
CA LEU A 37 8.62 33.85 -49.51
C LEU A 37 8.81 32.78 -48.44
N ALA A 38 9.90 32.01 -48.49
CA ALA A 38 10.22 31.03 -47.46
C ALA A 38 10.40 31.69 -46.09
N THR A 39 11.17 32.78 -46.01
CA THR A 39 11.39 33.54 -44.78
C THR A 39 10.11 34.14 -44.21
N ALA A 40 9.20 34.58 -45.09
CA ALA A 40 7.92 35.18 -44.73
C ALA A 40 6.90 34.17 -44.17
N LEU A 41 7.09 32.84 -44.35
CA LEU A 41 6.22 31.85 -43.72
C LEU A 41 6.31 31.97 -42.20
N THR A 42 5.19 32.14 -41.54
CA THR A 42 5.11 32.22 -40.08
C THR A 42 4.50 30.94 -39.51
N ASP A 43 4.34 30.84 -38.18
CA ASP A 43 3.73 29.65 -37.55
C ASP A 43 2.29 29.41 -38.03
N GLU A 44 1.61 30.43 -38.55
CA GLU A 44 0.31 30.35 -39.22
C GLU A 44 0.33 29.36 -40.41
N ALA A 45 1.47 29.20 -41.08
CA ALA A 45 1.63 28.23 -42.17
C ALA A 45 1.51 26.77 -41.70
N LEU A 46 1.61 26.51 -40.39
CA LEU A 46 1.38 25.19 -39.80
C LEU A 46 -0.11 24.84 -39.67
N GLY A 47 -1.00 25.84 -39.73
CA GLY A 47 -2.45 25.65 -39.62
C GLY A 47 -2.87 24.87 -38.38
N LEU A 48 -2.28 25.20 -37.23
CA LEU A 48 -2.64 24.61 -35.94
C LEU A 48 -4.04 25.07 -35.51
N GLN A 49 -4.71 24.27 -34.67
CA GLN A 49 -6.02 24.66 -34.14
C GLN A 49 -5.91 25.93 -33.29
N ASN A 50 -6.95 26.77 -33.28
CA ASN A 50 -6.97 27.99 -32.47
C ASN A 50 -6.73 27.66 -30.98
N GLY A 51 -5.74 28.30 -30.37
CA GLY A 51 -5.33 28.08 -28.97
C GLY A 51 -4.39 26.89 -28.76
N GLU A 52 -4.06 26.12 -29.80
CA GLU A 52 -3.09 25.03 -29.72
C GLU A 52 -1.66 25.56 -29.92
N PRO A 53 -0.76 25.39 -28.94
CA PRO A 53 0.61 25.85 -29.06
C PRO A 53 1.46 24.86 -29.87
N LYS A 54 2.37 25.36 -30.72
CA LYS A 54 3.32 24.51 -31.46
C LYS A 54 4.24 23.66 -30.56
N SER A 55 4.36 24.01 -29.28
CA SER A 55 5.11 23.27 -28.27
C SER A 55 4.36 22.09 -27.64
N ALA A 56 3.08 21.88 -27.99
CA ALA A 56 2.29 20.74 -27.52
C ALA A 56 1.07 20.52 -28.43
N ILE A 57 1.31 20.11 -29.68
CA ILE A 57 0.21 19.83 -30.62
C ILE A 57 -0.44 18.48 -30.32
N GLU A 58 -1.76 18.45 -30.43
CA GLU A 58 -2.63 17.31 -30.18
C GLU A 58 -3.52 16.97 -31.39
N THR A 59 -3.65 17.91 -32.34
CA THR A 59 -4.46 17.78 -33.55
C THR A 59 -3.64 17.86 -34.83
N THR A 60 -4.15 17.28 -35.93
CA THR A 60 -3.43 17.20 -37.20
C THR A 60 -3.26 18.60 -37.80
N PRO A 61 -2.02 19.09 -38.00
CA PRO A 61 -1.75 20.39 -38.60
C PRO A 61 -2.32 20.50 -40.01
N GLN A 62 -2.91 21.66 -40.35
CA GLN A 62 -3.39 21.97 -41.69
C GLN A 62 -2.34 22.79 -42.44
N LEU A 63 -1.28 22.12 -42.89
CA LEU A 63 -0.12 22.78 -43.49
C LEU A 63 -0.51 23.57 -44.76
N ALA A 64 -0.07 24.83 -44.85
CA ALA A 64 -0.35 25.68 -46.00
C ALA A 64 0.31 25.11 -47.28
N THR A 65 -0.42 25.14 -48.40
CA THR A 65 0.05 24.61 -49.70
C THR A 65 0.53 25.70 -50.66
N THR A 66 0.40 26.98 -50.29
CA THR A 66 0.82 28.13 -51.11
C THR A 66 1.60 29.14 -50.28
N ALA A 67 2.68 29.68 -50.85
CA ALA A 67 3.48 30.75 -50.25
C ALA A 67 3.09 32.14 -50.78
N GLY A 68 2.11 32.22 -51.69
CA GLY A 68 1.73 33.44 -52.40
C GLY A 68 2.49 33.62 -53.72
N GLU A 69 2.09 34.62 -54.51
CA GLU A 69 2.70 34.97 -55.81
C GLU A 69 2.96 33.74 -56.72
N ASP A 70 1.95 32.89 -56.86
CA ASP A 70 1.93 31.64 -57.64
C ASP A 70 2.96 30.57 -57.22
N SER A 71 3.52 30.68 -56.01
CA SER A 71 4.46 29.71 -55.45
C SER A 71 3.73 28.73 -54.52
N THR A 72 4.02 27.44 -54.67
CA THR A 72 3.43 26.37 -53.85
C THR A 72 4.37 25.96 -52.71
N ILE A 73 3.86 25.25 -51.71
CA ILE A 73 4.67 24.69 -50.61
C ILE A 73 4.53 23.17 -50.64
N VAL A 74 5.67 22.48 -50.64
CA VAL A 74 5.76 21.04 -50.39
C VAL A 74 6.40 20.82 -49.05
N TRP A 75 5.76 20.03 -48.20
CA TRP A 75 6.21 19.78 -46.84
C TRP A 75 6.85 18.40 -46.70
N THR A 76 7.88 18.33 -45.88
CA THR A 76 8.46 17.06 -45.40
C THR A 76 8.60 17.08 -43.89
N SER A 77 8.62 15.89 -43.30
CA SER A 77 8.81 15.69 -41.86
C SER A 77 10.02 14.79 -41.62
N ASN A 78 10.77 15.08 -40.56
CA ASN A 78 11.89 14.23 -40.14
C ASN A 78 11.49 13.10 -39.17
N ASN A 79 10.22 13.02 -38.77
CA ASN A 79 9.77 12.11 -37.71
C ASN A 79 8.39 11.52 -38.01
N ALA A 80 8.20 10.23 -37.72
CA ALA A 80 6.96 9.50 -37.95
C ALA A 80 5.76 9.98 -37.09
N ALA A 81 6.00 10.80 -36.07
CA ALA A 81 4.94 11.45 -35.30
C ALA A 81 4.07 12.39 -36.16
N ILE A 82 4.61 12.93 -37.25
CA ILE A 82 3.86 13.61 -38.31
C ILE A 82 4.33 13.05 -39.64
N THR A 83 3.47 12.31 -40.35
CA THR A 83 3.78 11.82 -41.70
C THR A 83 3.03 12.64 -42.73
N ILE A 84 3.69 12.92 -43.85
CA ILE A 84 3.13 13.70 -44.96
C ILE A 84 3.23 12.82 -46.19
N ASP A 85 2.09 12.53 -46.80
CA ASP A 85 2.01 11.78 -48.05
C ASP A 85 2.61 12.62 -49.19
N SER A 86 3.60 12.07 -49.88
CA SER A 86 4.37 12.82 -50.89
C SER A 86 3.58 13.10 -52.17
N GLU A 87 2.50 12.38 -52.44
CA GLU A 87 1.71 12.52 -53.67
C GLU A 87 0.50 13.44 -53.46
N THR A 88 -0.17 13.30 -52.32
CA THR A 88 -1.41 14.01 -51.99
C THR A 88 -1.20 15.20 -51.06
N GLY A 89 -0.05 15.26 -50.36
CA GLY A 89 0.18 16.22 -49.29
C GLY A 89 -0.62 15.94 -48.01
N ALA A 90 -1.30 14.80 -47.91
CA ALA A 90 -2.12 14.45 -46.76
C ALA A 90 -1.26 14.28 -45.50
N VAL A 91 -1.65 14.96 -44.41
CA VAL A 91 -0.93 14.94 -43.13
C VAL A 91 -1.61 13.95 -42.19
N THR A 92 -0.82 13.09 -41.56
CA THR A 92 -1.27 12.18 -40.50
C THR A 92 -0.49 12.44 -39.22
N LEU A 93 -1.20 12.57 -38.10
CA LEU A 93 -0.62 12.77 -36.77
C LEU A 93 -0.63 11.45 -35.97
N ASN A 94 0.56 10.95 -35.64
CA ASN A 94 0.77 9.74 -34.84
C ASN A 94 1.34 10.13 -33.48
N ARG A 95 0.45 10.55 -32.56
CA ARG A 95 0.85 10.92 -31.20
C ARG A 95 1.53 9.76 -30.46
N PRO A 96 2.60 10.00 -29.69
CA PRO A 96 3.22 9.00 -28.83
C PRO A 96 2.19 8.35 -27.88
N ALA A 97 2.41 7.08 -27.54
CA ALA A 97 1.54 6.33 -26.64
C ALA A 97 1.52 6.94 -25.22
N VAL A 98 0.54 6.54 -24.41
CA VAL A 98 0.48 6.92 -22.99
C VAL A 98 1.76 6.47 -22.29
N GLY A 99 2.36 7.35 -21.48
CA GLY A 99 3.61 7.09 -20.75
C GLY A 99 4.89 7.29 -21.57
N GLN A 100 4.80 7.56 -22.88
CA GLN A 100 5.94 8.00 -23.68
C GLN A 100 6.16 9.51 -23.52
N SER A 101 7.38 9.95 -23.79
CA SER A 101 7.70 11.38 -23.87
C SER A 101 7.09 12.02 -25.12
N ASP A 102 6.80 13.30 -25.03
CA ASP A 102 6.50 14.13 -26.20
C ASP A 102 7.65 14.10 -27.22
N VAL A 103 7.31 14.20 -28.50
CA VAL A 103 8.29 14.09 -29.60
C VAL A 103 8.45 15.41 -30.31
N GLU A 104 9.69 15.85 -30.49
CA GLU A 104 10.03 17.01 -31.32
C GLU A 104 10.11 16.60 -32.79
N VAL A 105 9.50 17.39 -33.65
CA VAL A 105 9.41 17.17 -35.10
C VAL A 105 9.83 18.44 -35.83
N THR A 106 10.71 18.28 -36.81
CA THR A 106 11.10 19.34 -37.74
C THR A 106 10.33 19.15 -39.05
N LEU A 107 9.46 20.10 -39.35
CA LEU A 107 8.76 20.21 -40.62
C LEU A 107 9.53 21.16 -41.53
N THR A 108 9.85 20.70 -42.75
CA THR A 108 10.54 21.52 -43.75
C THR A 108 9.54 21.92 -44.83
N ALA A 109 9.23 23.22 -44.89
CA ALA A 109 8.50 23.83 -46.00
C ALA A 109 9.46 24.09 -47.15
N THR A 110 9.19 23.53 -48.33
CA THR A 110 9.90 23.83 -49.57
C THR A 110 9.01 24.69 -50.45
N VAL A 111 9.36 25.97 -50.58
CA VAL A 111 8.66 26.93 -51.45
C VAL A 111 9.12 26.72 -52.88
N ASN A 112 8.20 26.26 -53.73
CA ASN A 112 8.45 25.98 -55.14
C ASN A 112 7.95 27.16 -56.00
N GLY A 113 8.89 27.93 -56.53
CA GLY A 113 8.67 28.90 -57.61
C GLY A 113 9.51 28.53 -58.84
N VAL A 114 10.15 29.52 -59.47
CA VAL A 114 11.16 29.27 -60.53
C VAL A 114 12.41 28.58 -59.96
N VAL A 115 12.71 28.85 -58.69
CA VAL A 115 13.71 28.14 -57.89
C VAL A 115 13.11 27.83 -56.52
N THR A 116 13.76 26.93 -55.77
CA THR A 116 13.28 26.49 -54.46
C THR A 116 14.04 27.16 -53.32
N ALA A 117 13.33 27.48 -52.24
CA ALA A 117 13.93 27.84 -50.95
C ALA A 117 13.19 27.09 -49.84
N THR A 118 13.83 26.91 -48.68
CA THR A 118 13.25 26.14 -47.58
C THR A 118 13.16 26.95 -46.30
N LYS A 119 12.15 26.63 -45.48
CA LYS A 119 12.07 27.07 -44.09
C LYS A 119 11.71 25.90 -43.21
N GLN A 120 12.35 25.82 -42.04
CA GLN A 120 12.09 24.79 -41.05
C GLN A 120 11.25 25.33 -39.90
N PHE A 121 10.35 24.47 -39.42
CA PHE A 121 9.53 24.70 -38.25
C PHE A 121 9.72 23.53 -37.30
N THR A 122 9.95 23.85 -36.02
CA THR A 122 9.98 22.84 -34.96
C THR A 122 8.65 22.87 -34.23
N VAL A 123 8.00 21.71 -34.18
CA VAL A 123 6.78 21.46 -33.41
C VAL A 123 7.02 20.31 -32.44
N LYS A 124 6.26 20.26 -31.37
CA LYS A 124 6.32 19.18 -30.39
C LYS A 124 4.97 18.49 -30.31
N VAL A 125 4.94 17.22 -30.70
CA VAL A 125 3.77 16.35 -30.68
C VAL A 125 3.59 15.81 -29.28
N LYS A 126 2.46 16.14 -28.67
CA LYS A 126 2.17 15.71 -27.30
C LYS A 126 1.84 14.22 -27.26
N ALA A 127 2.42 13.51 -26.30
CA ALA A 127 2.00 12.15 -25.99
C ALA A 127 0.52 12.11 -25.62
N ARG A 128 -0.12 10.95 -25.83
CA ARG A 128 -1.50 10.73 -25.40
C ARG A 128 -1.55 10.77 -23.87
N THR A 129 -2.59 11.40 -23.33
CA THR A 129 -2.87 11.39 -21.90
C THR A 129 -3.59 10.10 -21.53
N GLU A 130 -3.30 9.58 -20.34
CA GLU A 130 -4.04 8.45 -19.78
C GLU A 130 -5.50 8.87 -19.55
N THR A 131 -6.44 8.07 -20.04
CA THR A 131 -7.86 8.27 -19.74
C THR A 131 -8.18 7.85 -18.32
N ALA A 132 -9.27 8.36 -17.73
CA ALA A 132 -9.69 7.97 -16.39
C ALA A 132 -9.90 6.45 -16.23
N ALA A 133 -10.42 5.79 -17.27
CA ALA A 133 -10.61 4.33 -17.27
C ALA A 133 -9.28 3.57 -17.31
N GLN A 134 -8.32 4.00 -18.15
CA GLN A 134 -6.98 3.40 -18.18
C GLN A 134 -6.25 3.57 -16.84
N LYS A 135 -6.36 4.74 -16.21
CA LYS A 135 -5.82 4.99 -14.89
C LYS A 135 -6.41 4.03 -13.84
N ALA A 136 -7.73 3.90 -13.79
CA ALA A 136 -8.41 3.03 -12.83
C ALA A 136 -7.95 1.56 -13.00
N GLU A 137 -7.90 1.07 -14.24
CA GLU A 137 -7.43 -0.28 -14.56
C GLU A 137 -5.97 -0.52 -14.15
N ARG A 138 -5.09 0.45 -14.43
CA ARG A 138 -3.67 0.40 -14.06
C ARG A 138 -3.50 0.34 -12.54
N LEU A 139 -4.20 1.17 -11.79
CA LEU A 139 -4.14 1.20 -10.32
C LEU A 139 -4.62 -0.12 -9.71
N VAL A 140 -5.74 -0.64 -10.21
CA VAL A 140 -6.28 -1.94 -9.78
C VAL A 140 -5.33 -3.08 -10.11
N THR A 141 -4.76 -3.08 -11.33
CA THR A 141 -3.78 -4.09 -11.74
C THR A 141 -2.54 -4.08 -10.86
N ALA A 142 -2.08 -2.89 -10.45
CA ALA A 142 -0.91 -2.69 -9.59
C ALA A 142 -1.11 -3.17 -8.14
N LEU A 143 -2.36 -3.38 -7.68
CA LEU A 143 -2.58 -3.95 -6.35
C LEU A 143 -2.03 -5.38 -6.29
N THR A 144 -1.15 -5.65 -5.34
CA THR A 144 -0.58 -6.99 -5.09
C THR A 144 -1.17 -7.57 -3.82
N ASP A 145 -0.74 -8.79 -3.44
CA ASP A 145 -1.10 -9.39 -2.14
C ASP A 145 -0.65 -8.53 -0.95
N GLU A 146 0.32 -7.62 -1.12
CA GLU A 146 0.72 -6.65 -0.09
C GLU A 146 -0.43 -5.73 0.32
N ALA A 147 -1.39 -5.46 -0.58
CA ALA A 147 -2.57 -4.67 -0.29
C ALA A 147 -3.51 -5.33 0.76
N LEU A 148 -3.32 -6.63 1.03
CA LEU A 148 -4.03 -7.35 2.09
C LEU A 148 -3.47 -7.06 3.49
N GLY A 149 -2.25 -6.53 3.59
CA GLY A 149 -1.60 -6.18 4.87
C GLY A 149 -1.55 -7.35 5.87
N LEU A 150 -1.18 -8.54 5.38
CA LEU A 150 -1.01 -9.72 6.22
C LEU A 150 0.25 -9.58 7.10
N GLN A 151 0.29 -10.29 8.22
CA GLN A 151 1.48 -10.28 9.07
C GLN A 151 2.69 -10.89 8.35
N ASN A 152 3.90 -10.45 8.72
CA ASN A 152 5.12 -10.96 8.11
C ASN A 152 5.24 -12.48 8.28
N GLY A 153 5.38 -13.21 7.17
CA GLY A 153 5.43 -14.68 7.16
C GLY A 153 4.06 -15.37 7.17
N GLU A 154 2.95 -14.64 7.26
CA GLU A 154 1.60 -15.19 7.16
C GLU A 154 1.17 -15.33 5.69
N PRO A 155 0.89 -16.55 5.18
CA PRO A 155 0.47 -16.72 3.80
C PRO A 155 -1.04 -16.44 3.65
N LYS A 156 -1.44 -15.85 2.53
CA LYS A 156 -2.87 -15.62 2.20
C LYS A 156 -3.71 -16.91 2.11
N THR A 157 -3.07 -18.07 2.02
CA THR A 157 -3.69 -19.39 1.99
C THR A 157 -3.94 -19.99 3.38
N ALA A 158 -3.51 -19.33 4.44
CA ALA A 158 -3.75 -19.74 5.82
C ALA A 158 -3.69 -18.52 6.76
N ILE A 159 -4.65 -17.61 6.61
CA ILE A 159 -4.77 -16.42 7.46
C ILE A 159 -5.26 -16.84 8.85
N GLU A 160 -4.54 -16.37 9.87
CA GLU A 160 -4.81 -16.58 11.29
C GLU A 160 -4.97 -15.26 12.06
N THR A 161 -4.52 -14.13 11.48
CA THR A 161 -4.57 -12.77 12.06
C THR A 161 -5.36 -11.79 11.20
N THR A 162 -5.90 -10.73 11.82
CA THR A 162 -6.76 -9.76 11.12
C THR A 162 -5.97 -8.98 10.05
N PRO A 163 -6.33 -9.09 8.76
CA PRO A 163 -5.66 -8.39 7.67
C PRO A 163 -5.77 -6.86 7.82
N GLN A 164 -4.69 -6.14 7.51
CA GLN A 164 -4.66 -4.68 7.48
C GLN A 164 -4.83 -4.16 6.04
N LEU A 165 -6.07 -4.21 5.54
CA LEU A 165 -6.36 -3.90 4.15
C LEU A 165 -5.97 -2.44 3.79
N ALA A 166 -5.26 -2.27 2.68
CA ALA A 166 -4.85 -0.96 2.20
C ALA A 166 -6.06 -0.09 1.83
N THR A 167 -6.05 1.19 2.22
CA THR A 167 -7.16 2.14 1.98
C THR A 167 -6.89 3.10 0.82
N THR A 168 -5.70 3.05 0.22
CA THR A 168 -5.32 3.90 -0.92
C THR A 168 -4.60 3.07 -1.99
N ALA A 169 -4.85 3.41 -3.26
CA ALA A 169 -4.17 2.81 -4.41
C ALA A 169 -3.07 3.73 -4.99
N GLY A 170 -2.78 4.85 -4.30
CA GLY A 170 -1.91 5.91 -4.81
C GLY A 170 -2.67 6.94 -5.65
N GLU A 171 -1.95 8.00 -6.08
CA GLU A 171 -2.47 9.09 -6.92
C GLU A 171 -3.85 9.65 -6.52
N ALA A 172 -4.04 9.85 -5.21
CA ALA A 172 -5.27 10.32 -4.56
C ALA A 172 -6.51 9.41 -4.75
N SER A 173 -6.31 8.15 -5.16
CA SER A 173 -7.38 7.16 -5.29
C SER A 173 -7.52 6.33 -4.01
N THR A 174 -8.74 6.13 -3.55
CA THR A 174 -9.04 5.34 -2.34
C THR A 174 -9.45 3.92 -2.70
N ILE A 175 -9.34 3.00 -1.74
CA ILE A 175 -9.80 1.61 -1.88
C ILE A 175 -10.91 1.36 -0.87
N VAL A 176 -12.03 0.83 -1.35
CA VAL A 176 -13.11 0.29 -0.52
C VAL A 176 -13.15 -1.21 -0.69
N TRP A 177 -13.17 -1.93 0.42
CA TRP A 177 -13.16 -3.39 0.42
C TRP A 177 -14.52 -3.96 0.77
N THR A 178 -14.87 -5.08 0.13
CA THR A 178 -16.01 -5.90 0.50
C THR A 178 -15.60 -7.36 0.58
N SER A 179 -16.23 -8.11 1.48
CA SER A 179 -16.02 -9.56 1.62
C SER A 179 -17.29 -10.31 1.23
N ASN A 180 -17.14 -11.47 0.61
CA ASN A 180 -18.26 -12.36 0.31
C ASN A 180 -18.58 -13.35 1.44
N ASN A 181 -17.80 -13.36 2.53
CA ASN A 181 -17.90 -14.38 3.57
C ASN A 181 -17.70 -13.79 4.96
N ALA A 182 -18.51 -14.24 5.93
CA ALA A 182 -18.48 -13.76 7.32
C ALA A 182 -17.19 -14.08 8.09
N ALA A 183 -16.31 -14.96 7.56
CA ALA A 183 -15.00 -15.22 8.13
C ALA A 183 -14.10 -13.98 8.13
N ILE A 184 -14.30 -13.05 7.18
CA ILE A 184 -13.72 -11.69 7.22
C ILE A 184 -14.86 -10.71 6.98
N THR A 185 -15.20 -9.91 7.97
CA THR A 185 -16.22 -8.85 7.82
C THR A 185 -15.54 -7.50 7.75
N ILE A 186 -16.10 -6.60 6.95
CA ILE A 186 -15.60 -5.25 6.73
C ILE A 186 -16.76 -4.31 6.97
N ASP A 187 -16.58 -3.40 7.92
CA ASP A 187 -17.55 -2.36 8.21
C ASP A 187 -17.58 -1.35 7.05
N SER A 188 -18.76 -1.11 6.48
CA SER A 188 -18.91 -0.31 5.26
C SER A 188 -18.69 1.20 5.47
N GLU A 189 -18.76 1.68 6.72
CA GLU A 189 -18.63 3.10 7.03
C GLU A 189 -17.20 3.45 7.46
N THR A 190 -16.60 2.61 8.30
CA THR A 190 -15.28 2.82 8.90
C THR A 190 -14.17 2.08 8.18
N GLY A 191 -14.49 1.05 7.40
CA GLY A 191 -13.52 0.13 6.81
C GLY A 191 -12.87 -0.82 7.82
N ALA A 192 -13.36 -0.87 9.07
CA ALA A 192 -12.82 -1.74 10.10
C ALA A 192 -12.99 -3.22 9.73
N VAL A 193 -11.90 -3.99 9.85
CA VAL A 193 -11.86 -5.41 9.48
C VAL A 193 -11.98 -6.26 10.74
N THR A 194 -12.88 -7.24 10.74
CA THR A 194 -13.00 -8.25 11.80
C THR A 194 -12.79 -9.64 11.22
N LEU A 195 -11.91 -10.42 11.86
CA LEU A 195 -11.62 -11.81 11.50
C LEU A 195 -12.41 -12.76 12.41
N ASN A 196 -13.26 -13.59 11.82
CA ASN A 196 -14.02 -14.63 12.51
C ASN A 196 -13.59 -16.01 11.99
N ARG A 197 -12.55 -16.58 12.60
CA ARG A 197 -12.03 -17.89 12.19
C ARG A 197 -13.08 -19.00 12.42
N PRO A 198 -13.18 -20.00 11.51
CA PRO A 198 -14.01 -21.17 11.74
C PRO A 198 -13.64 -21.87 13.06
N ALA A 199 -14.63 -22.48 13.72
CA ALA A 199 -14.41 -23.17 14.99
C ALA A 199 -13.46 -24.37 14.85
N VAL A 200 -12.93 -24.85 15.98
CA VAL A 200 -12.09 -26.06 16.03
C VAL A 200 -12.83 -27.24 15.40
N GLY A 201 -12.15 -27.98 14.53
CA GLY A 201 -12.71 -29.13 13.81
C GLY A 201 -13.54 -28.77 12.57
N GLN A 202 -13.77 -27.49 12.30
CA GLN A 202 -14.32 -27.03 11.02
C GLN A 202 -13.22 -27.00 9.94
N SER A 203 -13.66 -27.02 8.68
CA SER A 203 -12.74 -26.77 7.56
C SER A 203 -12.37 -25.30 7.49
N ASP A 204 -11.17 -25.02 7.00
CA ASP A 204 -10.78 -23.67 6.58
C ASP A 204 -11.77 -23.10 5.56
N VAL A 205 -11.94 -21.79 5.57
CA VAL A 205 -12.91 -21.10 4.72
C VAL A 205 -12.20 -20.25 3.68
N GLU A 206 -12.59 -20.42 2.41
CA GLU A 206 -12.15 -19.54 1.33
C GLU A 206 -13.02 -18.27 1.32
N VAL A 207 -12.35 -17.12 1.19
CA VAL A 207 -12.96 -15.80 1.19
C VAL A 207 -12.48 -15.04 -0.04
N THR A 208 -13.40 -14.40 -0.75
CA THR A 208 -13.11 -13.48 -1.84
C THR A 208 -13.27 -12.06 -1.34
N LEU A 209 -12.15 -11.35 -1.23
CA LEU A 209 -12.12 -9.92 -0.93
C LEU A 209 -12.10 -9.14 -2.25
N THR A 210 -13.05 -8.22 -2.41
CA THR A 210 -13.11 -7.33 -3.59
C THR A 210 -12.63 -5.94 -3.18
N ALA A 211 -11.50 -5.51 -3.77
CA ALA A 211 -11.02 -4.15 -3.70
C ALA A 211 -11.70 -3.33 -4.80
N THR A 212 -12.36 -2.23 -4.43
CA THR A 212 -12.89 -1.23 -5.36
C THR A 212 -12.04 0.02 -5.26
N VAL A 213 -11.30 0.33 -6.32
CA VAL A 213 -10.50 1.56 -6.41
C VAL A 213 -11.41 2.68 -6.90
N ASN A 214 -11.57 3.70 -6.06
CA ASN A 214 -12.38 4.88 -6.35
C ASN A 214 -11.50 6.03 -6.82
N GLY A 215 -11.72 6.45 -8.06
CA GLY A 215 -11.18 7.67 -8.64
C GLY A 215 -12.27 8.42 -9.43
N VAL A 216 -11.92 9.00 -10.57
CA VAL A 216 -12.92 9.55 -11.52
C VAL A 216 -13.81 8.44 -12.10
N VAL A 217 -13.22 7.25 -12.27
CA VAL A 217 -13.91 6.01 -12.66
C VAL A 217 -13.52 4.95 -11.62
N THR A 218 -14.45 4.04 -11.33
CA THR A 218 -14.23 2.93 -10.42
C THR A 218 -13.78 1.68 -11.17
N ALA A 219 -12.85 0.92 -10.60
CA ALA A 219 -12.46 -0.40 -11.08
C ALA A 219 -12.24 -1.34 -9.90
N THR A 220 -12.33 -2.66 -10.13
CA THR A 220 -12.32 -3.67 -9.05
C THR A 220 -11.33 -4.79 -9.29
N LYS A 221 -10.70 -5.30 -8.22
CA LYS A 221 -9.92 -6.54 -8.24
C LYS A 221 -10.29 -7.43 -7.08
N GLN A 222 -10.29 -8.73 -7.36
CA GLN A 222 -10.60 -9.76 -6.38
C GLN A 222 -9.33 -10.45 -5.89
N PHE A 223 -9.30 -10.73 -4.60
CA PHE A 223 -8.28 -11.49 -3.91
C PHE A 223 -8.95 -12.69 -3.25
N THR A 224 -8.49 -13.88 -3.58
CA THR A 224 -8.91 -15.09 -2.89
C THR A 224 -7.92 -15.37 -1.76
N VAL A 225 -8.45 -15.44 -0.55
CA VAL A 225 -7.71 -15.78 0.66
C VAL A 225 -8.38 -16.96 1.35
N LYS A 226 -7.65 -17.63 2.23
CA LYS A 226 -8.18 -18.76 2.99
C LYS A 226 -7.95 -18.53 4.47
N VAL A 227 -9.05 -18.36 5.20
CA VAL A 227 -9.07 -18.19 6.64
C VAL A 227 -8.97 -19.57 7.27
N LYS A 228 -7.93 -19.76 8.07
CA LYS A 228 -7.71 -21.04 8.73
C LYS A 228 -8.69 -21.22 9.87
N ALA A 229 -9.27 -22.41 9.96
CA ALA A 229 -9.99 -22.81 11.15
C ALA A 229 -9.11 -22.63 12.39
N LEU A 230 -9.74 -22.42 13.54
CA LEU A 230 -9.03 -22.51 14.81
C LEU A 230 -8.39 -23.90 14.88
N SER A 231 -7.06 -23.92 15.04
CA SER A 231 -6.35 -25.17 15.23
C SER A 231 -6.85 -25.81 16.52
N SER A 232 -7.17 -27.10 16.49
CA SER A 232 -7.22 -27.88 17.72
C SER A 232 -5.80 -27.91 18.28
N TYR A 233 -5.51 -27.09 19.28
CA TYR A 233 -4.33 -27.31 20.10
C TYR A 233 -4.56 -28.63 20.84
N THR A 234 -3.98 -29.70 20.33
CA THR A 234 -3.75 -30.90 21.13
C THR A 234 -2.38 -30.72 21.75
N ASP A 235 -2.26 -29.83 22.74
CA ASP A 235 -1.06 -29.83 23.58
C ASP A 235 -1.17 -31.06 24.49
N LYS A 236 -0.38 -32.09 24.18
CA LYS A 236 -0.29 -33.30 24.98
C LYS A 236 0.45 -33.08 26.31
N THR A 237 0.82 -31.84 26.64
CA THR A 237 1.76 -31.51 27.72
C THR A 237 1.61 -30.05 28.20
N ASN A 238 0.44 -29.63 28.70
CA ASN A 238 0.44 -28.48 29.63
C ASN A 238 1.14 -28.94 30.92
N GLN A 239 2.41 -28.61 31.07
CA GLN A 239 3.25 -28.90 32.23
C GLN A 239 3.28 -27.69 33.15
N ILE A 240 2.12 -27.28 33.68
CA ILE A 240 2.13 -26.28 34.76
C ILE A 240 2.90 -26.90 35.92
N THR A 241 4.01 -26.27 36.25
CA THR A 241 4.86 -26.63 37.38
C THR A 241 4.93 -25.45 38.33
N PHE A 242 5.18 -25.74 39.61
CA PHE A 242 5.52 -24.77 40.63
C PHE A 242 6.80 -25.25 41.31
N SER A 243 7.54 -24.33 41.93
CA SER A 243 8.85 -24.63 42.50
C SER A 243 8.92 -24.46 44.01
N LYS A 244 7.91 -23.81 44.61
CA LYS A 244 7.86 -23.59 46.04
C LYS A 244 6.43 -23.61 46.56
N VAL A 245 6.25 -24.23 47.73
CA VAL A 245 5.01 -24.15 48.50
C VAL A 245 5.32 -23.71 49.91
N THR A 246 4.49 -22.84 50.47
CA THR A 246 4.60 -22.36 51.84
C THR A 246 3.23 -22.38 52.51
N LEU A 247 3.14 -23.02 53.68
CA LEU A 247 1.95 -22.98 54.53
C LEU A 247 2.23 -22.04 55.71
N ASP A 248 1.48 -20.95 55.80
CA ASP A 248 1.48 -20.06 56.96
C ASP A 248 0.35 -20.46 57.91
N SER A 249 0.71 -21.02 59.07
CA SER A 249 -0.26 -21.54 60.02
C SER A 249 -0.95 -20.45 60.84
N GLN A 250 -0.37 -19.24 60.94
CA GLN A 250 -1.01 -18.11 61.62
C GLN A 250 -2.11 -17.51 60.75
N THR A 251 -1.84 -17.40 59.45
CA THR A 251 -2.78 -16.81 58.50
C THR A 251 -3.61 -17.84 57.75
N GLN A 252 -3.41 -19.14 57.97
CA GLN A 252 -4.10 -20.24 57.27
C GLN A 252 -3.95 -20.13 55.73
N THR A 253 -2.80 -19.64 55.27
CA THR A 253 -2.57 -19.35 53.86
C THR A 253 -1.61 -20.37 53.26
N LEU A 254 -2.02 -20.99 52.16
CA LEU A 254 -1.14 -21.80 51.32
C LEU A 254 -0.69 -20.96 50.12
N LEU A 255 0.62 -20.72 50.03
CA LEU A 255 1.27 -19.96 48.97
C LEU A 255 2.02 -20.91 48.04
N ILE A 256 1.62 -20.97 46.76
CA ILE A 256 2.28 -21.76 45.73
C ILE A 256 2.94 -20.78 44.75
N SER A 257 4.27 -20.83 44.62
CA SER A 257 5.06 -19.87 43.85
C SER A 257 5.91 -20.52 42.77
N GLY A 258 6.33 -19.71 41.80
CA GLY A 258 7.11 -20.17 40.65
C GLY A 258 6.26 -20.96 39.67
N ILE A 259 4.98 -20.61 39.56
CA ILE A 259 4.05 -21.22 38.61
C ILE A 259 4.48 -20.83 37.19
N THR A 260 4.81 -21.82 36.37
CA THR A 260 5.19 -21.63 34.96
C THR A 260 4.22 -22.32 34.02
N ASN A 261 4.26 -21.96 32.73
CA ASN A 261 3.42 -22.55 31.67
C ASN A 261 1.90 -22.39 31.89
N TYR A 262 1.48 -21.31 32.53
CA TYR A 262 0.06 -20.97 32.69
C TYR A 262 -0.43 -20.06 31.54
N GLU A 263 -1.75 -20.05 31.32
CA GLU A 263 -2.41 -19.17 30.35
C GLU A 263 -3.10 -18.02 31.07
N THR A 264 -3.26 -16.87 30.39
CA THR A 264 -4.06 -15.76 30.92
C THR A 264 -5.51 -16.21 31.12
N GLY A 265 -6.02 -16.09 32.35
CA GLY A 265 -7.37 -16.53 32.71
C GLY A 265 -7.45 -17.99 33.18
N SER A 266 -6.33 -18.66 33.42
CA SER A 266 -6.29 -19.96 34.11
C SER A 266 -7.03 -19.93 35.45
N THR A 267 -7.82 -20.96 35.72
CA THR A 267 -8.42 -21.24 37.03
C THR A 267 -7.80 -22.51 37.63
N PHE A 268 -8.06 -22.80 38.90
CA PHE A 268 -7.44 -23.93 39.60
C PHE A 268 -8.51 -24.79 40.27
N ASP A 269 -8.37 -26.11 40.12
CA ASP A 269 -9.18 -27.12 40.78
C ASP A 269 -8.42 -27.63 42.00
N PHE A 270 -8.67 -27.02 43.16
CA PHE A 270 -7.99 -27.37 44.40
C PHE A 270 -8.37 -28.75 44.92
N SER A 271 -9.46 -29.35 44.44
CA SER A 271 -9.76 -30.75 44.75
C SER A 271 -8.68 -31.69 44.23
N LYS A 272 -7.80 -31.21 43.34
CA LYS A 272 -6.65 -31.97 42.82
C LYS A 272 -5.33 -31.65 43.52
N LEU A 273 -5.36 -30.89 44.62
CA LEU A 273 -4.20 -30.73 45.49
C LEU A 273 -4.28 -31.71 46.65
N ILE A 274 -3.18 -32.40 46.90
CA ILE A 274 -2.99 -33.33 48.02
C ILE A 274 -1.83 -32.81 48.86
N TYR A 275 -2.09 -32.52 50.13
CA TYR A 275 -1.06 -32.36 51.14
C TYR A 275 -0.63 -33.72 51.65
N SER A 276 0.67 -33.92 51.85
CA SER A 276 1.19 -35.10 52.55
C SER A 276 2.25 -34.69 53.54
N ASN A 277 2.31 -35.38 54.68
CA ASN A 277 3.40 -35.24 55.66
C ASN A 277 4.73 -35.90 55.21
N GLY A 278 4.75 -36.46 53.99
CA GLY A 278 5.91 -37.14 53.42
C GLY A 278 6.18 -38.54 53.97
N VAL A 279 5.27 -39.07 54.79
CA VAL A 279 5.37 -40.41 55.40
C VAL A 279 4.29 -41.33 54.85
N THR A 280 3.08 -41.33 55.44
CA THR A 280 1.96 -42.20 55.03
C THR A 280 0.63 -41.49 54.93
N ASP A 281 0.51 -40.29 55.50
CA ASP A 281 -0.77 -39.60 55.57
C ASP A 281 -0.86 -38.54 54.49
N GLU A 282 -2.01 -38.52 53.83
CA GLU A 282 -2.32 -37.61 52.73
C GLU A 282 -3.72 -37.03 52.95
N TYR A 283 -3.87 -35.74 52.68
CA TYR A 283 -5.15 -35.05 52.67
C TYR A 283 -5.35 -34.32 51.35
N GLN A 284 -6.37 -34.75 50.62
CA GLN A 284 -6.86 -34.06 49.44
C GLN A 284 -7.78 -32.92 49.88
N LEU A 285 -7.51 -31.70 49.41
CA LEU A 285 -8.33 -30.53 49.73
C LEU A 285 -9.77 -30.74 49.23
N LYS A 286 -10.76 -30.36 50.04
CA LYS A 286 -12.20 -30.57 49.76
C LYS A 286 -12.99 -29.27 49.77
N GLY A 287 -12.40 -28.17 50.20
CA GLY A 287 -13.02 -26.85 50.24
C GLY A 287 -13.46 -26.37 48.85
N ILE A 288 -14.47 -25.50 48.87
CA ILE A 288 -14.87 -24.74 47.67
C ILE A 288 -14.10 -23.42 47.72
N TYR A 289 -13.37 -23.13 46.65
CA TYR A 289 -12.51 -21.96 46.57
C TYR A 289 -13.01 -20.97 45.50
N LYS A 290 -13.11 -19.70 45.87
CA LYS A 290 -13.56 -18.60 45.02
C LYS A 290 -12.36 -17.76 44.56
N LEU A 291 -12.31 -17.47 43.25
CA LEU A 291 -11.29 -16.61 42.66
C LEU A 291 -11.58 -15.14 42.98
N GLU A 292 -10.59 -14.43 43.51
CA GLU A 292 -10.61 -13.00 43.72
C GLU A 292 -9.83 -12.23 42.63
N LEU A 293 -10.15 -10.94 42.48
CA LEU A 293 -9.56 -10.08 41.45
C LEU A 293 -8.22 -9.46 41.86
N THR A 294 -8.00 -9.26 43.16
CA THR A 294 -6.76 -8.72 43.71
C THR A 294 -6.29 -9.53 44.91
N LEU A 295 -5.00 -9.47 45.23
CA LEU A 295 -4.45 -10.12 46.41
C LEU A 295 -5.07 -9.57 47.71
N GLU A 296 -5.41 -8.27 47.73
CA GLU A 296 -6.01 -7.61 48.89
C GLU A 296 -7.43 -8.09 49.18
N ASP A 297 -8.09 -8.73 48.21
CA ASP A 297 -9.44 -9.26 48.36
C ASP A 297 -9.46 -10.65 48.99
N VAL A 298 -8.32 -11.38 49.04
CA VAL A 298 -8.22 -12.72 49.64
C VAL A 298 -8.14 -12.61 51.16
N ASN A 299 -9.29 -12.47 51.81
CA ASN A 299 -9.38 -12.21 53.25
C ASN A 299 -10.17 -13.26 54.03
N GLU A 300 -11.05 -14.01 53.36
CA GLU A 300 -11.91 -15.02 53.96
C GLU A 300 -11.52 -16.44 53.57
N ALA A 301 -11.87 -17.41 54.43
CA ALA A 301 -11.59 -18.82 54.21
C ALA A 301 -12.29 -19.32 52.92
N GLY A 302 -11.55 -20.02 52.05
CA GLY A 302 -12.05 -20.45 50.75
C GLY A 302 -11.91 -19.40 49.63
N GLU A 303 -11.08 -18.38 49.79
CA GLU A 303 -10.74 -17.44 48.73
C GLU A 303 -9.33 -17.69 48.18
N TYR A 304 -9.10 -17.37 46.91
CA TYR A 304 -7.77 -17.44 46.32
C TYR A 304 -7.54 -16.37 45.26
N PHE A 305 -6.27 -16.01 45.07
CA PHE A 305 -5.82 -15.10 44.03
C PHE A 305 -4.62 -15.68 43.30
N PHE A 306 -4.57 -15.48 41.98
CA PHE A 306 -3.42 -15.84 41.16
C PHE A 306 -2.87 -14.62 40.45
N GLY A 307 -1.60 -14.29 40.71
CA GLY A 307 -0.90 -13.19 40.07
C GLY A 307 0.61 -13.27 40.28
N TYR A 308 1.37 -12.70 39.35
CA TYR A 308 2.84 -12.67 39.40
C TYR A 308 3.48 -14.06 39.65
N ASP A 309 2.99 -15.09 38.96
CA ASP A 309 3.46 -16.48 39.06
C ASP A 309 3.26 -17.12 40.44
N THR A 310 2.39 -16.52 41.26
CA THR A 310 2.08 -16.96 42.62
C THR A 310 0.57 -17.14 42.80
N LEU A 311 0.20 -18.26 43.41
CA LEU A 311 -1.15 -18.62 43.81
C LEU A 311 -1.23 -18.52 45.34
N THR A 312 -2.05 -17.60 45.82
CA THR A 312 -2.33 -17.40 47.24
C THR A 312 -3.70 -17.99 47.55
N ILE A 313 -3.76 -18.94 48.48
CA ILE A 313 -4.98 -19.67 48.82
C ILE A 313 -5.25 -19.50 50.32
N LYS A 314 -6.37 -18.91 50.68
CA LYS A 314 -6.86 -18.91 52.06
C LYS A 314 -7.63 -20.21 52.30
N LEU A 315 -7.03 -21.14 53.04
CA LEU A 315 -7.61 -22.46 53.25
C LEU A 315 -8.97 -22.36 53.94
N THR A 316 -9.88 -23.28 53.62
CA THR A 316 -11.10 -23.43 54.42
C THR A 316 -10.74 -23.93 55.82
N ASP A 317 -11.55 -23.59 56.83
CA ASP A 317 -11.30 -24.04 58.22
C ASP A 317 -11.14 -25.57 58.28
N ASP A 318 -12.00 -26.31 57.57
CA ASP A 318 -11.96 -27.77 57.50
C ASP A 318 -10.68 -28.28 56.85
N ASP A 319 -10.28 -27.74 55.68
CA ASP A 319 -9.05 -28.15 55.02
C ASP A 319 -7.80 -27.83 55.86
N PHE A 320 -7.79 -26.67 56.52
CA PHE A 320 -6.68 -26.28 57.40
C PHE A 320 -6.58 -27.22 58.61
N ILE A 321 -7.70 -27.51 59.28
CA ILE A 321 -7.75 -28.41 60.44
C ILE A 321 -7.26 -29.81 60.07
N GLU A 322 -7.69 -30.34 58.91
CA GLU A 322 -7.25 -31.66 58.47
C GLU A 322 -5.75 -31.67 58.14
N ILE A 323 -5.22 -30.62 57.51
CA ILE A 323 -3.78 -30.50 57.22
C ILE A 323 -2.94 -30.47 58.50
N ILE A 324 -3.32 -29.65 59.50
CA ILE A 324 -2.56 -29.54 60.77
C ILE A 324 -2.62 -30.85 61.58
N ASN A 325 -3.65 -31.68 61.39
CA ASN A 325 -3.81 -32.96 62.09
C ASN A 325 -2.90 -34.08 61.53
N LEU A 326 -2.26 -33.88 60.37
CA LEU A 326 -1.37 -34.87 59.75
C LEU A 326 0.02 -34.94 60.40
N ASP A 327 0.27 -34.13 61.44
CA ASP A 327 1.59 -33.86 62.02
C ASP A 327 2.59 -33.26 61.01
N PHE A 328 3.31 -32.21 61.43
CA PHE A 328 4.22 -31.47 60.56
C PHE A 328 5.65 -32.02 60.59
N TYR A 329 6.20 -32.32 59.40
CA TYR A 329 7.58 -32.74 59.22
C TYR A 329 8.32 -31.87 58.22
N ASN A 330 9.65 -31.98 58.19
CA ASN A 330 10.47 -31.30 57.17
C ASN A 330 10.37 -31.97 55.78
N THR A 331 9.50 -32.97 55.65
CA THR A 331 9.28 -33.77 54.43
C THR A 331 7.91 -33.52 53.82
N ASP A 332 7.16 -32.55 54.34
CA ASP A 332 5.80 -32.27 53.90
C ASP A 332 5.82 -31.83 52.43
N ILE A 333 4.86 -32.30 51.64
CA ILE A 333 4.75 -32.04 50.20
C ILE A 333 3.33 -31.63 49.83
N ILE A 334 3.22 -30.80 48.79
CA ILE A 334 1.99 -30.62 48.04
C ILE A 334 2.15 -31.31 46.69
N LYS A 335 1.27 -32.27 46.44
CA LYS A 335 1.09 -32.95 45.17
C LYS A 335 -0.10 -32.35 44.44
N ALA A 336 0.13 -31.86 43.22
CA ALA A 336 -0.91 -31.45 42.31
C ALA A 336 -1.18 -32.57 41.30
N LEU A 337 -2.42 -33.06 41.24
CA LEU A 337 -2.84 -34.14 40.34
C LEU A 337 -3.10 -33.64 38.91
N LEU A 338 -3.27 -34.60 37.99
CA LEU A 338 -3.57 -34.34 36.59
C LEU A 338 -4.80 -33.42 36.43
N GLY A 339 -4.57 -32.19 35.97
CA GLY A 339 -5.61 -31.20 35.71
C GLY A 339 -6.07 -30.35 36.88
N TRP A 340 -5.18 -30.12 37.83
CA TRP A 340 -5.37 -29.13 38.90
C TRP A 340 -5.42 -27.67 38.39
N ASN A 341 -4.96 -27.40 37.16
CA ASN A 341 -5.26 -26.17 36.45
C ASN A 341 -6.37 -26.43 35.43
N VAL A 342 -7.39 -25.57 35.44
CA VAL A 342 -8.49 -25.59 34.49
C VAL A 342 -8.39 -24.32 33.67
N ASN A 343 -7.92 -24.46 32.44
CA ASN A 343 -7.95 -23.39 31.45
C ASN A 343 -9.20 -23.50 30.57
N LEU A 344 -9.48 -22.45 29.79
CA LEU A 344 -10.60 -22.41 28.84
C LEU A 344 -10.54 -23.51 27.76
N SER A 345 -9.42 -24.24 27.67
CA SER A 345 -9.21 -25.34 26.72
C SER A 345 -9.33 -26.75 27.33
N ASN A 346 -9.77 -26.90 28.59
CA ASN A 346 -9.98 -28.19 29.28
C ASN A 346 -8.74 -29.12 29.24
N ASN A 347 -7.53 -28.56 29.37
CA ASN A 347 -6.30 -29.35 29.31
C ASN A 347 -5.72 -29.63 30.71
N PRO A 348 -5.65 -30.90 31.17
CA PRO A 348 -5.21 -31.17 32.52
C PRO A 348 -3.66 -31.09 32.68
N ALA A 349 -3.17 -30.27 33.63
CA ALA A 349 -1.76 -30.14 34.00
C ALA A 349 -1.13 -31.44 34.53
N ALA A 350 0.13 -31.78 34.20
CA ALA A 350 0.83 -32.98 34.71
C ALA A 350 0.96 -33.03 36.25
N GLU A 351 1.21 -34.22 36.83
CA GLU A 351 1.41 -34.35 38.28
C GLU A 351 2.72 -33.67 38.73
N VAL A 352 2.65 -32.85 39.79
CA VAL A 352 3.80 -32.11 40.34
C VAL A 352 3.85 -32.27 41.85
N ASN A 353 5.02 -32.56 42.41
CA ASN A 353 5.25 -32.68 43.85
C ASN A 353 6.32 -31.67 44.27
N VAL A 354 6.04 -30.86 45.30
CA VAL A 354 7.00 -29.89 45.84
C VAL A 354 6.92 -29.90 47.36
N ASN A 355 8.08 -29.79 48.02
CA ASN A 355 8.15 -29.66 49.46
C ASN A 355 7.45 -28.39 49.96
N VAL A 356 6.82 -28.50 51.13
CA VAL A 356 6.12 -27.41 51.81
C VAL A 356 7.02 -26.86 52.90
N ASP A 357 7.32 -25.57 52.81
CA ASP A 357 7.91 -24.83 53.91
C ASP A 357 6.79 -24.39 54.87
N ILE A 358 6.82 -24.84 56.13
CA ILE A 358 5.86 -24.39 57.14
C ILE A 358 6.41 -23.18 57.87
N ILE A 359 5.62 -22.10 57.89
CA ILE A 359 5.90 -20.88 58.65
C ILE A 359 4.87 -20.83 59.79
N ASN A 360 5.40 -20.81 61.02
CA ASN A 360 4.61 -20.76 62.26
C ASN A 360 4.55 -19.37 62.86
#